data_AF-A0A957VMP2-F1
#
_entry.id   AF-A0A957VMP2-F1
#
_cell.length_a   1.000
_cell.length_b   1.000
_cell.length_c   1.000
_cell.angle_alpha   90.00
_cell.angle_beta   90.00
_cell.angle_gamma   90.00
#
_symmetry.space_group_name_H-M   'P 1'
#
loop_
_entity.id
_entity.type
_entity.pdbx_description
1 polymer ?
#
loop_
_entity_poly.entity_id
_entity_poly.type
_entity_poly.pdbx_seq_one_letter_code
_entity_poly.pdbx_strand_id
1 'polypeptide(L)'
;VGNPLGLTGSISAGVISGFDRRYRLANQDAYLERLIQFDAAVNIGSSGGPLLNRNGEVVGIVVGLVNPTAQEAFSGIGFAVRIDQAAAAAGAPEL
;
A
#
# COMPACT_ATOMS: atom_id res chain seq x y z
N VAL A 1 7.93 -2.09 -4.19
CA VAL A 1 9.32 -2.40 -3.79
C VAL A 1 9.37 -2.57 -2.28
N GLY A 2 10.15 -3.51 -1.74
CA GLY A 2 10.26 -3.66 -0.28
C GLY A 2 11.17 -4.80 0.18
N ASN A 3 10.97 -5.21 1.43
CA ASN A 3 11.70 -6.31 2.09
C ASN A 3 10.74 -7.40 2.58
N PRO A 4 9.94 -8.03 1.69
CA PRO A 4 8.97 -9.05 2.06
C PRO A 4 9.66 -10.23 2.73
N LEU A 5 9.20 -10.61 3.92
CA LEU A 5 9.71 -11.76 4.70
C LEU A 5 11.23 -11.69 4.98
N GLY A 6 11.83 -10.50 5.00
CA GLY A 6 13.27 -10.31 5.19
C GLY A 6 14.11 -10.52 3.92
N LEU A 7 13.49 -10.75 2.76
CA LEU A 7 14.14 -10.79 1.46
C LEU A 7 14.35 -9.37 0.91
N THR A 8 15.54 -8.83 1.15
CA THR A 8 15.91 -7.46 0.78
C THR A 8 15.87 -7.24 -0.73
N GLY A 9 15.42 -6.06 -1.18
CA GLY A 9 15.50 -5.67 -2.60
C GLY A 9 14.45 -6.30 -3.50
N SER A 10 13.29 -6.69 -2.97
CA SER A 10 12.24 -7.33 -3.77
C SER A 10 11.36 -6.33 -4.51
N ILE A 11 11.00 -6.68 -5.75
CA ILE A 11 10.01 -5.99 -6.57
C ILE A 11 8.94 -6.96 -7.04
N SER A 12 7.69 -6.50 -7.03
CA SER A 12 6.54 -7.16 -7.64
C SER A 12 5.83 -6.17 -8.56
N ALA A 13 5.11 -6.68 -9.54
CA ALA A 13 4.36 -5.89 -10.51
C ALA A 13 2.92 -6.36 -10.57
N GLY A 14 2.03 -5.46 -10.99
CA GLY A 14 0.60 -5.67 -11.07
C GLY A 14 -0.08 -4.42 -11.65
N VAL A 15 -1.38 -4.31 -11.44
CA VAL A 15 -2.21 -3.20 -11.88
C VAL A 15 -2.89 -2.50 -10.69
N ILE A 16 -3.33 -1.27 -10.92
CA ILE A 16 -4.26 -0.61 -10.01
C ILE A 16 -5.64 -1.22 -10.25
N SER A 17 -6.22 -1.83 -9.22
CA SER A 17 -7.53 -2.48 -9.27
C SER A 17 -8.66 -1.54 -8.85
N GLY A 18 -8.36 -0.39 -8.26
CA GLY A 18 -9.35 0.62 -7.88
C GLY A 18 -8.79 1.75 -7.04
N PHE A 19 -9.60 2.79 -6.87
CA PHE A 19 -9.30 3.96 -6.05
C PHE A 19 -10.37 4.13 -4.97
N ASP A 20 -10.16 5.12 -4.10
CA ASP A 20 -11.10 5.54 -3.05
C ASP A 20 -11.57 4.40 -2.14
N ARG A 21 -10.66 3.47 -1.84
CA ARG A 21 -10.94 2.37 -0.93
C ARG A 21 -10.80 2.81 0.52
N ARG A 22 -11.56 2.13 1.37
CA ARG A 22 -11.55 2.30 2.82
C ARG A 22 -11.16 1.00 3.48
N TYR A 23 -10.26 1.06 4.46
CA TYR A 23 -9.83 -0.10 5.22
C TYR A 23 -9.89 0.19 6.72
N ARG A 24 -10.50 -0.71 7.49
CA ARG A 24 -10.56 -0.60 8.95
C ARG A 24 -9.26 -1.16 9.55
N LEU A 25 -8.58 -0.38 10.38
CA LEU A 25 -7.43 -0.87 11.11
C LEU A 25 -7.88 -1.92 12.13
N ALA A 26 -7.17 -3.05 12.17
CA ALA A 26 -7.43 -4.07 13.17
C ALA A 26 -7.20 -3.48 14.57
N ASN A 27 -8.13 -3.74 15.49
CA ASN A 27 -8.08 -3.31 16.90
C ASN A 27 -8.18 -1.79 17.15
N GLN A 28 -8.61 -1.01 16.15
CA GLN A 28 -8.89 0.41 16.32
C GLN A 28 -10.24 0.76 15.68
N ASP A 29 -10.96 1.71 16.26
CA ASP A 29 -12.13 2.30 15.60
C ASP A 29 -11.71 3.40 14.62
N ALA A 30 -10.72 3.07 13.80
CA ALA A 30 -10.05 3.96 12.86
C ALA A 30 -10.06 3.36 11.47
N TYR A 31 -10.15 4.23 10.47
CA TYR A 31 -10.16 3.85 9.07
C TYR A 31 -9.08 4.60 8.32
N LEU A 32 -8.42 3.88 7.42
CA LEU A 32 -7.69 4.47 6.33
C LEU A 32 -8.67 4.72 5.19
N GLU A 33 -8.62 5.91 4.60
CA GLU A 33 -9.54 6.35 3.55
C GLU A 33 -8.78 6.73 2.29
N ARG A 34 -9.51 6.82 1.17
CA ARG A 34 -8.98 7.27 -0.13
C ARG A 34 -7.75 6.47 -0.59
N LEU A 35 -7.74 5.17 -0.32
CA LEU A 35 -6.65 4.26 -0.64
C LEU A 35 -6.67 3.84 -2.12
N ILE A 36 -5.48 3.58 -2.66
CA ILE A 36 -5.29 2.87 -3.93
C ILE A 36 -5.35 1.37 -3.64
N GLN A 37 -6.11 0.62 -4.42
CA GLN A 37 -6.07 -0.84 -4.46
C GLN A 37 -5.20 -1.32 -5.62
N PHE A 38 -4.40 -2.35 -5.39
CA PHE A 38 -3.57 -2.99 -6.42
C PHE A 38 -3.45 -4.50 -6.16
N ASP A 39 -2.95 -5.24 -7.16
CA ASP A 39 -2.77 -6.71 -7.10
C ASP A 39 -1.31 -7.18 -7.15
N ALA A 40 -0.34 -6.25 -7.27
CA ALA A 40 1.07 -6.55 -7.10
C ALA A 40 1.32 -7.23 -5.74
N ALA A 41 2.07 -8.34 -5.75
CA ALA A 41 2.29 -9.13 -4.54
C ALA A 41 2.92 -8.32 -3.41
N VAL A 42 2.29 -8.33 -2.22
CA VAL A 42 2.82 -7.71 -1.00
C VAL A 42 2.72 -8.68 0.18
N ASN A 43 3.73 -8.66 1.03
CA ASN A 43 3.79 -9.45 2.26
C ASN A 43 4.34 -8.60 3.41
N ILE A 44 4.35 -9.15 4.63
CA ILE A 44 5.00 -8.54 5.80
C ILE A 44 6.41 -8.07 5.41
N GLY A 45 6.74 -6.81 5.72
CA GLY A 45 7.97 -6.13 5.29
C GLY A 45 7.87 -5.33 3.99
N SER A 46 6.71 -5.35 3.31
CA SER A 46 6.41 -4.44 2.18
C SER A 46 5.81 -3.10 2.64
N SER A 47 5.24 -3.05 3.84
CA SER A 47 4.65 -1.84 4.43
C SER A 47 5.68 -0.70 4.51
N GLY A 48 5.27 0.51 4.17
CA GLY A 48 6.14 1.69 4.07
C GLY A 48 6.94 1.79 2.76
N GLY A 49 6.99 0.72 1.96
CA GLY A 49 7.66 0.74 0.66
C GLY A 49 6.87 1.52 -0.41
N PRO A 50 7.54 2.00 -1.48
CA PRO A 50 6.88 2.75 -2.53
C PRO A 50 6.08 1.82 -3.46
N LEU A 51 4.89 2.29 -3.82
CA LEU A 51 4.15 1.86 -5.01
C LEU A 51 4.54 2.81 -6.15
N LEU A 52 5.09 2.24 -7.22
CA LEU A 52 5.63 2.98 -8.35
C LEU A 52 4.74 2.80 -9.57
N ASN A 53 4.62 3.83 -10.40
CA ASN A 53 4.12 3.67 -11.76
C ASN A 53 5.23 3.18 -12.71
N ARG A 54 4.90 2.95 -13.98
CA ARG A 54 5.85 2.47 -15.01
C ARG A 54 7.03 3.41 -15.30
N ASN A 55 6.93 4.68 -14.92
CA ASN A 55 8.00 5.67 -15.07
C ASN A 55 8.94 5.69 -13.85
N GLY A 56 8.66 4.90 -12.81
CA GLY A 56 9.41 4.94 -11.55
C GLY A 56 8.96 6.05 -10.60
N GLU A 57 7.85 6.73 -10.88
CA GLU A 57 7.31 7.78 -10.01
C GLU A 57 6.52 7.14 -8.85
N VAL A 58 6.70 7.68 -7.64
CA VAL A 58 5.96 7.22 -6.45
C VAL A 58 4.53 7.71 -6.54
N VAL A 59 3.56 6.79 -6.57
CA VAL A 59 2.13 7.09 -6.57
C VAL A 59 1.45 6.79 -5.24
N GLY A 60 2.10 6.02 -4.37
CA GLY A 60 1.62 5.76 -3.02
C GLY A 60 2.61 5.01 -2.13
N ILE A 61 2.24 4.86 -0.86
CA ILE A 61 2.97 4.15 0.18
C ILE A 61 2.18 2.91 0.55
N VAL A 62 2.79 1.73 0.40
CA VAL A 62 2.16 0.44 0.68
C VAL A 62 1.82 0.32 2.17
N VAL A 63 0.57 -0.03 2.50
CA VAL A 63 0.11 -0.21 3.89
C VAL A 63 0.60 -1.55 4.47
N GLY A 64 0.82 -2.57 3.64
CA GLY A 64 1.29 -3.89 4.03
C GLY A 64 0.31 -5.00 3.63
N LEU A 65 0.41 -6.15 4.29
CA LEU A 65 -0.57 -7.23 4.11
C LEU A 65 -1.89 -6.83 4.77
N VAL A 66 -2.89 -6.55 3.95
CA VAL A 66 -4.25 -6.28 4.39
C VAL A 66 -5.10 -7.49 4.06
N ASN A 67 -5.45 -8.28 5.07
CA ASN A 67 -6.21 -9.52 4.84
C ASN A 67 -7.63 -9.44 5.39
N PRO A 68 -8.66 -9.37 4.52
CA PRO A 68 -10.04 -9.48 4.97
C PRO A 68 -10.41 -10.91 5.42
N THR A 69 -9.60 -11.92 5.10
CA THR A 69 -9.87 -13.35 5.36
C THR A 69 -9.11 -13.93 6.56
N ALA A 70 -8.36 -13.11 7.32
CA ALA A 70 -7.50 -13.53 8.44
C ALA A 70 -6.39 -14.54 8.10
N GLN A 71 -6.06 -14.73 6.82
CA GLN A 71 -4.94 -15.56 6.38
C GLN A 71 -3.60 -14.82 6.54
N GLU A 72 -2.48 -15.55 6.67
CA GLU A 72 -1.13 -14.97 6.69
C GLU A 72 -0.47 -14.97 5.30
N ALA A 73 -1.27 -14.91 4.24
CA ALA A 73 -0.81 -14.93 2.85
C ALA A 73 -1.51 -13.86 2.01
N PHE A 74 -0.79 -13.29 1.04
CA PHE A 74 -1.37 -12.31 0.12
C PHE A 74 -2.57 -12.90 -0.66
N SER A 75 -3.72 -12.24 -0.55
CA SER A 75 -4.99 -12.68 -1.16
C SER A 75 -5.29 -12.02 -2.51
N GLY A 76 -4.32 -11.30 -3.09
CA GLY A 76 -4.51 -10.54 -4.34
C GLY A 76 -5.03 -9.12 -4.13
N ILE A 77 -5.15 -8.65 -2.89
CA ILE A 77 -5.64 -7.31 -2.55
C ILE A 77 -4.58 -6.59 -1.71
N GLY A 78 -3.93 -5.59 -2.32
CA GLY A 78 -3.03 -4.66 -1.66
C GLY A 78 -3.65 -3.27 -1.55
N PHE A 79 -3.28 -2.53 -0.50
CA PHE A 79 -3.64 -1.13 -0.33
C PHE A 79 -2.42 -0.24 -0.19
N ALA A 80 -2.51 0.97 -0.77
CA ALA A 80 -1.53 2.03 -0.59
C ALA A 80 -2.21 3.37 -0.25
N VAL A 81 -1.60 4.14 0.64
CA VAL A 81 -1.93 5.55 0.87
C VAL A 81 -1.42 6.35 -0.32
N ARG A 82 -2.23 7.24 -0.88
CA ARG A 82 -1.82 8.07 -2.02
C ARG A 82 -0.70 9.02 -1.62
N ILE A 83 0.24 9.28 -2.54
CA ILE A 83 1.44 10.07 -2.24
C ILE A 83 1.12 11.53 -1.88
N ASP A 84 0.07 12.11 -2.50
CA ASP A 84 -0.44 13.45 -2.19
C ASP A 84 -0.90 13.55 -0.72
N GLN A 85 -1.60 12.54 -0.21
CA GLN A 85 -2.05 12.48 1.18
C GLN A 85 -0.90 12.32 2.16
N ALA A 86 0.07 11.46 1.80
CA ALA A 86 1.28 11.29 2.60
C ALA A 86 2.09 12.58 2.66
N ALA A 87 2.21 13.30 1.54
CA ALA A 87 2.88 14.59 1.45
C ALA A 87 2.18 15.65 2.31
N ALA A 88 0.85 15.78 2.20
CA ALA A 88 0.07 16.69 3.02
C ALA A 88 0.21 16.39 4.53
N ALA A 89 0.15 15.12 4.92
CA ALA A 89 0.37 14.69 6.30
C ALA A 89 1.80 14.99 6.81
N ALA A 90 2.78 15.01 5.91
CA ALA A 90 4.17 15.40 6.20
C ALA A 90 4.38 16.93 6.19
N GLY A 91 3.34 17.74 5.98
CA GLY A 91 3.43 19.20 5.96
C GLY A 91 3.94 19.79 4.64
N ALA A 92 3.95 19.01 3.56
CA ALA A 92 4.21 19.55 2.23
C ALA A 92 3.01 20.39 1.75
N PRO A 93 3.24 21.51 1.03
CA PRO A 93 2.15 22.27 0.42
C PRO A 93 1.39 21.38 -0.58
N GLU A 94 0.07 21.57 -0.66
CA GLU A 94 -0.73 20.89 -1.68
C GLU A 94 -0.28 21.37 -3.08
N LEU A 95 -0.02 20.41 -3.98
CA LEU A 95 0.43 20.64 -5.36
C LEU A 95 -0.76 20.78 -6.31
#